data_AF-A0A2E0ERX6-F1
#
_entry.id   AF-A0A2E0ERX6-F1
#
_cell.length_a   1.000
_cell.length_b   1.000
_cell.length_c   1.000
_cell.angle_alpha   90.00
_cell.angle_beta   90.00
_cell.angle_gamma   90.00
#
_symmetry.space_group_name_H-M   'P 1'
#
loop_
_entity.id
_entity.type
_entity.pdbx_description
1 polymer ?
#
loop_
_entity_poly.entity_id
_entity_poly.type
_entity_poly.pdbx_seq_one_letter_code
_entity_poly.pdbx_strand_id
1 'polypeptide(L)'
;MKKFLSLIIIFIISFYILIEFVGDKLIKNILESNISASLNRDVSIDKLNIDYLNGQADAKGINLLNKNFDGYLVRIDSIKVDLDAFSIFSNDVIINDVLLDNIKVNYYFNFSDQIISDNVRSLEQELKNKTSYSNSNKYFNIKSLNAKNISLSAKSPSLNFEKTINLNDMNFNNIGNTNQSKNYKDVLKEVFNDTVDIVKEKVLSGNILDKLENFNPEEIENKIKDKLKNKLKKLIK
;
A
#
# COMPACT_ATOMS: atom_id res chain seq x y z
N MET A 1 14.89 -20.18 -49.07
CA MET A 1 15.35 -20.45 -47.69
C MET A 1 16.03 -19.24 -47.04
N LYS A 2 17.15 -18.71 -47.56
CA LYS A 2 17.84 -17.54 -46.94
C LYS A 2 16.95 -16.29 -46.74
N LYS A 3 16.11 -15.93 -47.73
CA LYS A 3 15.17 -14.80 -47.64
C LYS A 3 14.05 -15.01 -46.59
N PHE A 4 13.64 -16.26 -46.38
CA PHE A 4 12.61 -16.63 -45.40
C PHE A 4 13.16 -16.58 -43.97
N LEU A 5 14.37 -17.09 -43.76
CA LEU A 5 15.09 -16.96 -42.48
C LEU A 5 15.34 -15.49 -42.10
N SER A 6 15.75 -14.67 -43.06
CA SER A 6 15.92 -13.22 -42.84
C SER A 6 14.63 -12.54 -42.39
N LEU A 7 13.49 -12.93 -42.96
CA LEU A 7 12.18 -12.37 -42.60
C LEU A 7 11.78 -12.73 -41.17
N ILE A 8 12.01 -13.98 -40.75
CA ILE A 8 11.74 -14.44 -39.38
C ILE A 8 12.59 -13.66 -38.36
N ILE A 9 13.88 -13.47 -38.65
CA ILE A 9 14.77 -12.71 -37.77
C ILE A 9 14.29 -11.26 -37.63
N ILE A 10 13.94 -10.61 -38.74
CA ILE A 10 13.40 -9.24 -38.71
C ILE A 10 12.12 -9.18 -37.86
N PHE A 11 11.24 -10.17 -38.00
CA PHE A 11 10.00 -10.22 -37.23
C PHE A 11 10.25 -10.40 -35.72
N ILE A 12 11.16 -11.29 -35.32
CA ILE A 12 11.54 -11.49 -33.92
C ILE A 12 12.10 -10.21 -33.32
N ILE A 13 13.01 -9.53 -34.04
CA ILE A 13 13.60 -8.27 -33.59
C ILE A 13 12.52 -7.18 -33.47
N SER A 14 11.65 -7.06 -34.48
CA SER A 14 10.56 -6.09 -34.44
C SER A 14 9.58 -6.35 -33.30
N PHE A 15 9.30 -7.62 -33.00
CA PHE A 15 8.42 -8.02 -31.91
C PHE A 15 9.06 -7.71 -30.54
N TYR A 16 10.35 -7.98 -30.39
CA TYR A 16 11.11 -7.63 -29.19
C TYR A 16 11.07 -6.13 -28.92
N ILE A 17 11.36 -5.29 -29.93
CA ILE A 17 11.31 -3.83 -29.83
C ILE A 17 9.90 -3.35 -29.43
N LEU A 18 8.86 -3.98 -29.98
CA LEU A 18 7.48 -3.60 -29.67
C LEU A 18 7.11 -3.94 -28.22
N ILE A 19 7.52 -5.11 -27.71
CA ILE A 19 7.32 -5.49 -26.31
C ILE A 19 8.07 -4.53 -25.39
N GLU A 20 9.33 -4.22 -25.68
CA GLU A 20 10.14 -3.36 -24.81
C GLU A 20 9.59 -1.93 -24.76
N PHE A 21 9.00 -1.43 -25.85
CA PHE A 21 8.46 -0.07 -25.89
C PHE A 21 7.04 0.06 -25.31
N VAL A 22 6.20 -0.97 -25.44
CA VAL A 22 4.77 -0.90 -25.08
C VAL A 22 4.45 -1.72 -23.83
N GLY A 23 5.19 -2.81 -23.61
CA GLY A 23 4.96 -3.79 -22.56
C GLY A 23 5.03 -3.20 -21.15
N ASP A 24 6.07 -2.42 -20.85
CA ASP A 24 6.25 -1.81 -19.53
C ASP A 24 5.06 -0.92 -19.15
N LYS A 25 4.57 -0.11 -20.09
CA LYS A 25 3.41 0.75 -19.89
C LYS A 25 2.13 -0.07 -19.69
N LEU A 26 1.93 -1.14 -20.46
CA LEU A 26 0.78 -2.02 -20.31
C LEU A 26 0.79 -2.72 -18.94
N ILE A 27 1.92 -3.31 -18.54
CA ILE A 27 2.06 -4.02 -17.27
C ILE A 27 1.90 -3.04 -16.11
N LYS A 28 2.51 -1.85 -16.19
CA LYS A 28 2.32 -0.79 -15.20
C LYS A 28 0.84 -0.47 -14.99
N ASN A 29 0.10 -0.21 -16.07
CA ASN A 29 -1.32 0.11 -15.98
C ASN A 29 -2.15 -1.04 -15.38
N ILE A 30 -1.81 -2.29 -15.72
CA ILE A 30 -2.47 -3.48 -15.15
C ILE A 30 -2.19 -3.59 -13.65
N LEU A 31 -0.94 -3.35 -13.22
CA LEU A 31 -0.57 -3.36 -11.81
C LEU A 31 -1.30 -2.25 -11.04
N GLU A 32 -1.26 -1.01 -11.53
CA GLU A 32 -1.99 0.12 -10.95
C GLU A 32 -3.48 -0.18 -10.83
N SER A 33 -4.12 -0.65 -11.90
CA SER A 33 -5.55 -0.97 -11.92
C SER A 33 -5.92 -2.11 -10.94
N ASN A 34 -5.17 -3.21 -10.96
CA ASN A 34 -5.48 -4.37 -10.13
C ASN A 34 -5.26 -4.08 -8.64
N ILE A 35 -4.16 -3.42 -8.30
CA ILE A 35 -3.89 -3.06 -6.91
C ILE A 35 -4.91 -2.01 -6.46
N SER A 36 -5.24 -1.03 -7.30
CA SER A 36 -6.24 -0.01 -6.96
C SER A 36 -7.61 -0.62 -6.72
N ALA A 37 -8.04 -1.52 -7.61
CA ALA A 37 -9.28 -2.25 -7.46
C ALA A 37 -9.28 -3.11 -6.20
N SER A 38 -8.16 -3.78 -5.88
CA SER A 38 -8.01 -4.62 -4.68
C SER A 38 -8.03 -3.81 -3.38
N LEU A 39 -7.39 -2.65 -3.35
CA LEU A 39 -7.29 -1.79 -2.17
C LEU A 39 -8.36 -0.70 -2.10
N ASN A 40 -9.21 -0.58 -3.12
CA ASN A 40 -10.22 0.48 -3.26
C ASN A 40 -9.65 1.89 -3.05
N ARG A 41 -8.43 2.11 -3.57
CA ARG A 41 -7.61 3.31 -3.43
C ARG A 41 -6.75 3.45 -4.67
N ASP A 42 -6.54 4.68 -5.12
CA ASP A 42 -5.72 4.90 -6.30
C ASP A 42 -4.26 4.56 -6.02
N VAL A 43 -3.69 3.78 -6.93
CA VAL A 43 -2.27 3.42 -6.97
C VAL A 43 -1.65 3.99 -8.22
N SER A 44 -0.49 4.61 -8.04
CA SER A 44 0.36 5.09 -9.15
C SER A 44 1.78 4.56 -8.97
N ILE A 45 2.46 4.33 -10.09
CA ILE A 45 3.84 3.91 -10.19
C ILE A 45 4.51 4.89 -11.15
N ASP A 46 5.45 5.72 -10.71
CA ASP A 46 6.06 6.72 -11.60
C ASP A 46 6.73 6.07 -12.81
N LYS A 47 7.56 5.04 -12.55
CA LYS A 47 8.31 4.32 -13.58
C LYS A 47 8.33 2.82 -13.29
N LEU A 48 8.14 2.02 -14.34
CA LEU A 48 8.33 0.57 -14.34
C LEU A 48 9.26 0.22 -15.50
N ASN A 49 10.32 -0.51 -15.21
CA ASN A 49 11.23 -1.08 -16.20
C ASN A 49 11.27 -2.59 -16.00
N ILE A 50 11.14 -3.36 -17.07
CA ILE A 50 11.19 -4.83 -16.99
C ILE A 50 12.23 -5.38 -17.97
N ASP A 51 13.18 -6.13 -17.43
CA ASP A 51 14.02 -7.03 -18.22
C ASP A 51 13.31 -8.38 -18.35
N TYR A 52 12.51 -8.50 -19.40
CA TYR A 52 11.70 -9.69 -19.67
C TYR A 52 12.50 -10.97 -19.85
N LEU A 53 13.75 -10.87 -20.33
CA LEU A 53 14.60 -12.03 -20.59
C LEU A 53 15.20 -12.55 -19.30
N ASN A 54 15.67 -11.64 -18.44
CA ASN A 54 16.30 -11.99 -17.17
C ASN A 54 15.30 -12.11 -16.02
N GLY A 55 14.02 -11.79 -16.24
CA GLY A 55 12.99 -11.85 -15.20
C GLY A 55 13.15 -10.78 -14.13
N GLN A 56 13.77 -9.65 -14.45
CA GLN A 56 14.02 -8.58 -13.49
C GLN A 56 13.06 -7.42 -13.71
N ALA A 57 12.57 -6.81 -12.64
CA ALA A 57 11.76 -5.61 -12.73
C ALA A 57 12.17 -4.57 -11.68
N ASP A 58 12.25 -3.32 -12.10
CA ASP A 58 12.49 -2.16 -11.24
C ASP A 58 11.29 -1.20 -11.36
N ALA A 59 10.58 -0.99 -10.25
CA ALA A 59 9.56 0.03 -10.13
C ALA A 59 10.04 1.17 -9.23
N LYS A 60 9.70 2.42 -9.58
CA LYS A 60 10.03 3.61 -8.80
C LYS A 60 8.80 4.47 -8.54
N GLY A 61 8.78 5.11 -7.38
CA GLY A 61 7.73 6.05 -7.00
C GLY A 61 6.35 5.40 -6.96
N ILE A 62 6.19 4.36 -6.15
CA ILE A 62 4.90 3.69 -5.95
C ILE A 62 4.15 4.45 -4.86
N ASN A 63 2.97 4.98 -5.20
CA ASN A 63 2.14 5.74 -4.27
C ASN A 63 0.75 5.09 -4.18
N LEU A 64 0.35 4.76 -2.95
CA LEU A 64 -1.01 4.38 -2.59
C LEU A 64 -1.68 5.59 -1.93
N LEU A 65 -2.69 6.15 -2.57
CA LEU A 65 -3.37 7.35 -2.05
C LEU A 65 -4.25 7.04 -0.85
N ASN A 66 -4.42 8.04 0.01
CA ASN A 66 -5.47 8.03 1.01
C ASN A 66 -6.84 8.19 0.34
N LYS A 67 -7.88 7.65 0.99
CA LYS A 67 -9.27 7.80 0.55
C LYS A 67 -9.97 8.98 1.22
N ASN A 68 -9.74 9.15 2.53
CA ASN A 68 -10.44 10.10 3.38
C ASN A 68 -9.55 11.27 3.85
N PHE A 69 -8.29 11.32 3.39
CA PHE A 69 -7.29 12.29 3.80
C PHE A 69 -6.45 12.69 2.60
N ASP A 70 -5.79 13.84 2.66
CA ASP A 70 -4.88 14.26 1.60
C ASP A 70 -3.58 13.44 1.61
N GLY A 71 -2.94 13.35 0.45
CA GLY A 71 -1.66 12.66 0.27
C GLY A 71 -1.74 11.14 0.26
N TYR A 72 -0.60 10.49 0.53
CA TYR A 72 -0.42 9.05 0.38
C TYR A 72 -0.56 8.30 1.71
N LEU A 73 -1.23 7.15 1.69
CA LEU A 73 -1.24 6.19 2.79
C LEU A 73 0.11 5.46 2.87
N VAL A 74 0.61 4.98 1.73
CA VAL A 74 1.92 4.36 1.60
C VAL A 74 2.64 4.92 0.37
N ARG A 75 3.94 5.17 0.52
CA ARG A 75 4.85 5.44 -0.59
C ARG A 75 6.05 4.52 -0.49
N ILE A 76 6.48 3.97 -1.62
CA ILE A 76 7.69 3.16 -1.74
C ILE A 76 8.53 3.78 -2.85
N ASP A 77 9.75 4.22 -2.52
CA ASP A 77 10.55 4.92 -3.52
C ASP A 77 11.09 3.95 -4.59
N SER A 78 11.46 2.73 -4.21
CA SER A 78 11.82 1.69 -5.19
C SER A 78 11.43 0.27 -4.78
N ILE A 79 11.06 -0.52 -5.78
CA ILE A 79 10.83 -1.95 -5.68
C ILE A 79 11.68 -2.65 -6.74
N LYS A 80 12.44 -3.65 -6.33
CA LYS A 80 13.15 -4.55 -7.24
C LYS A 80 12.62 -5.97 -7.10
N VAL A 81 12.43 -6.64 -8.22
CA VAL A 81 11.95 -8.02 -8.27
C VAL A 81 12.86 -8.85 -9.16
N ASP A 82 13.28 -10.00 -8.65
CA ASP A 82 13.90 -11.08 -9.41
C ASP A 82 12.90 -12.24 -9.48
N LEU A 83 12.39 -12.50 -10.67
CA LEU A 83 11.43 -13.53 -10.99
C LEU A 83 12.13 -14.62 -11.81
N ASP A 84 11.86 -15.88 -11.50
CA ASP A 84 12.11 -16.95 -12.47
C ASP A 84 11.18 -16.75 -13.66
N ALA A 85 11.70 -16.14 -14.73
CA ALA A 85 10.91 -15.74 -15.90
C ALA A 85 10.12 -16.90 -16.52
N PHE A 86 10.65 -18.13 -16.48
CA PHE A 86 9.97 -19.29 -17.05
C PHE A 86 8.86 -19.81 -16.14
N SER A 87 8.92 -19.54 -14.83
CA SER A 87 7.90 -19.99 -13.87
C SER A 87 6.51 -19.41 -14.16
N ILE A 88 6.42 -18.27 -14.87
CA ILE A 88 5.13 -17.65 -15.26
C ILE A 88 4.26 -18.57 -16.13
N PHE A 89 4.88 -19.48 -16.87
CA PHE A 89 4.19 -20.45 -17.72
C PHE A 89 3.70 -21.69 -16.93
N SER A 90 4.15 -21.85 -15.69
CA SER A 90 3.73 -22.94 -14.80
C SER A 90 2.59 -22.51 -13.86
N ASN A 91 2.04 -23.42 -13.07
CA ASN A 91 1.06 -23.05 -12.04
C ASN A 91 1.70 -22.29 -10.88
N ASP A 92 3.00 -22.48 -10.62
CA ASP A 92 3.70 -21.91 -9.48
C ASP A 92 4.68 -20.83 -9.96
N VAL A 93 4.31 -19.57 -9.76
CA VAL A 93 5.17 -18.43 -10.07
C VAL A 93 6.23 -18.28 -8.97
N ILE A 94 7.50 -18.36 -9.34
CA ILE A 94 8.63 -18.32 -8.41
C ILE A 94 9.30 -16.95 -8.49
N ILE A 95 9.24 -16.21 -7.40
CA ILE A 95 9.92 -14.93 -7.22
C ILE A 95 11.11 -15.20 -6.30
N ASN A 96 12.33 -15.05 -6.81
CA ASN A 96 13.54 -15.30 -6.04
C ASN A 96 13.71 -14.22 -4.96
N ASP A 97 13.63 -12.96 -5.35
CA ASP A 97 13.89 -11.84 -4.46
C ASP A 97 12.95 -10.67 -4.72
N VAL A 98 12.46 -10.07 -3.64
CA VAL A 98 11.78 -8.78 -3.64
C VAL A 98 12.50 -7.86 -2.67
N LEU A 99 12.92 -6.69 -3.16
CA LEU A 99 13.47 -5.62 -2.34
C LEU A 99 12.55 -4.41 -2.42
N LEU A 100 11.95 -4.05 -1.29
CA LEU A 100 11.24 -2.80 -1.09
C LEU A 100 12.17 -1.85 -0.35
N ASP A 101 12.43 -0.67 -0.90
CA ASP A 101 13.37 0.29 -0.31
C ASP A 101 12.74 1.67 -0.15
N ASN A 102 13.10 2.33 0.96
CA ASN A 102 12.58 3.62 1.42
C ASN A 102 11.04 3.64 1.46
N ILE A 103 10.47 2.90 2.41
CA ILE A 103 9.03 2.83 2.62
C ILE A 103 8.58 3.94 3.58
N LYS A 104 7.55 4.69 3.18
CA LYS A 104 6.92 5.74 3.98
C LYS A 104 5.46 5.39 4.19
N VAL A 105 5.09 5.11 5.42
CA VAL A 105 3.70 4.87 5.84
C VAL A 105 3.18 6.11 6.56
N ASN A 106 2.01 6.58 6.17
CA ASN A 106 1.37 7.72 6.84
C ASN A 106 0.07 7.27 7.51
N TYR A 107 0.02 7.33 8.83
CA TYR A 107 -1.19 7.17 9.62
C TYR A 107 -1.82 8.54 9.87
N TYR A 108 -2.99 8.77 9.28
CA TYR A 108 -3.75 10.00 9.49
C TYR A 108 -4.94 9.71 10.41
N PHE A 109 -5.08 10.49 11.46
CA PHE A 109 -6.23 10.39 12.36
C PHE A 109 -6.74 11.78 12.75
N ASN A 110 -8.05 11.94 12.75
CA ASN A 110 -8.74 13.08 13.33
C ASN A 110 -9.46 12.62 14.59
N PHE A 111 -9.55 13.52 15.56
CA PHE A 111 -10.36 13.34 16.75
C PHE A 111 -11.37 14.47 16.82
N SER A 112 -12.64 14.14 16.60
CA SER A 112 -13.77 15.07 16.74
C SER A 112 -14.89 14.35 17.45
N ASP A 113 -15.57 15.03 18.38
CA ASP A 113 -16.76 14.50 19.07
C ASP A 113 -16.53 13.12 19.72
N GLN A 114 -15.33 12.90 20.29
CA GLN A 114 -14.87 11.63 20.88
C GLN A 114 -14.78 10.44 19.90
N ILE A 115 -14.94 10.70 18.60
CA ILE A 115 -14.79 9.71 17.54
C ILE A 115 -13.43 9.93 16.90
N ILE A 116 -12.60 8.87 16.92
CA ILE A 116 -11.41 8.83 16.09
C ILE A 116 -11.88 8.47 14.68
N SER A 117 -11.52 9.26 13.68
CA SER A 117 -11.61 8.90 12.25
C SER A 117 -10.18 8.74 11.73
N ASP A 118 -9.86 7.61 11.11
CA ASP A 118 -8.51 7.39 10.57
C ASP A 118 -8.51 6.68 9.21
N ASN A 119 -7.36 6.77 8.53
CA ASN A 119 -7.19 6.19 7.20
C ASN A 119 -6.97 4.67 7.23
N VAL A 120 -6.61 4.07 8.37
CA VAL A 120 -6.27 2.65 8.50
C VAL A 120 -7.51 1.78 8.70
N ARG A 121 -8.45 2.16 9.56
CA ARG A 121 -9.74 1.47 9.77
C ARG A 121 -10.56 1.40 8.48
N SER A 122 -10.50 2.44 7.66
CA SER A 122 -11.14 2.43 6.34
C SER A 122 -10.53 1.36 5.41
N LEU A 123 -9.22 1.11 5.49
CA LEU A 123 -8.55 0.06 4.72
C LEU A 123 -8.90 -1.31 5.31
N GLU A 124 -8.85 -1.46 6.63
CA GLU A 124 -9.17 -2.71 7.32
C GLU A 124 -10.59 -3.21 7.00
N GLN A 125 -11.58 -2.32 7.03
CA GLN A 125 -12.97 -2.66 6.70
C GLN A 125 -13.10 -3.16 5.25
N GLU A 126 -12.41 -2.53 4.30
CA GLU A 126 -12.44 -2.93 2.89
C GLU A 126 -11.75 -4.28 2.66
N LEU A 127 -10.66 -4.55 3.39
CA LEU A 127 -9.99 -5.83 3.35
C LEU A 127 -10.84 -6.95 3.97
N LYS A 128 -11.60 -6.67 5.04
CA LYS A 128 -12.52 -7.63 5.68
C LYS A 128 -13.74 -7.93 4.82
N ASN A 129 -14.29 -6.93 4.14
CA ASN A 129 -15.52 -7.07 3.37
C ASN A 129 -15.32 -7.76 2.00
N LYS A 130 -14.07 -7.94 1.55
CA LYS A 130 -13.76 -8.64 0.30
C LYS A 130 -13.58 -10.14 0.51
N THR A 131 -14.67 -10.89 0.31
CA THR A 131 -14.63 -12.34 0.06
C THR A 131 -14.35 -12.61 -1.42
N SER A 132 -13.24 -12.11 -1.96
CA SER A 132 -12.87 -12.42 -3.34
C SER A 132 -12.25 -13.82 -3.40
N TYR A 133 -13.07 -14.82 -3.70
CA TYR A 133 -12.58 -16.13 -4.13
C TYR A 133 -11.89 -15.95 -5.49
N SER A 134 -10.56 -16.05 -5.49
CA SER A 134 -9.80 -16.07 -6.75
C SER A 134 -10.02 -17.43 -7.40
N ASN A 135 -10.67 -17.45 -8.57
CA ASN A 135 -10.78 -18.66 -9.41
C ASN A 135 -9.48 -18.97 -10.18
N SER A 136 -8.36 -18.35 -9.79
CA SER A 136 -7.06 -18.57 -10.43
C SER A 136 -6.43 -19.86 -9.91
N ASN A 137 -6.00 -20.71 -10.84
CA ASN A 137 -5.17 -21.89 -10.54
C ASN A 137 -3.68 -21.54 -10.41
N LYS A 138 -3.32 -20.24 -10.47
CA LYS A 138 -1.94 -19.78 -10.29
C LYS A 138 -1.63 -19.55 -8.82
N TYR A 139 -0.51 -20.09 -8.39
CA TYR A 139 0.12 -19.84 -7.12
C TYR A 139 1.39 -19.01 -7.32
N PHE A 140 1.86 -18.38 -6.25
CA PHE A 140 3.13 -17.68 -6.22
C PHE A 140 3.88 -18.00 -4.93
N ASN A 141 5.21 -17.94 -5.01
CA ASN A 141 6.10 -18.03 -3.86
C ASN A 141 7.26 -17.05 -4.00
N ILE A 142 7.45 -16.23 -2.98
CA ILE A 142 8.56 -15.29 -2.83
C ILE A 142 9.59 -15.93 -1.90
N LYS A 143 10.76 -16.30 -2.42
CA LYS A 143 11.80 -16.96 -1.62
C LYS A 143 12.40 -16.00 -0.59
N SER A 144 12.67 -14.75 -0.98
CA SER A 144 13.11 -13.70 -0.06
C SER A 144 12.39 -12.37 -0.33
N LEU A 145 11.84 -11.76 0.72
CA LEU A 145 11.26 -10.42 0.71
C LEU A 145 11.98 -9.59 1.77
N ASN A 146 12.62 -8.51 1.34
CA ASN A 146 13.32 -7.58 2.22
C ASN A 146 12.67 -6.20 2.08
N ALA A 147 12.23 -5.63 3.19
CA ALA A 147 11.65 -4.30 3.28
C ALA A 147 12.56 -3.42 4.15
N LYS A 148 13.14 -2.39 3.54
CA LYS A 148 14.18 -1.57 4.16
C LYS A 148 13.79 -0.11 4.30
N ASN A 149 14.43 0.57 5.24
CA ASN A 149 14.32 2.02 5.44
C ASN A 149 12.86 2.45 5.63
N ILE A 150 12.18 1.80 6.57
CA ILE A 150 10.75 2.00 6.82
C ILE A 150 10.56 3.15 7.80
N SER A 151 9.75 4.14 7.42
CA SER A 151 9.35 5.25 8.28
C SER A 151 7.83 5.30 8.39
N LEU A 152 7.34 5.58 9.60
CA LEU A 152 5.92 5.76 9.89
C LEU A 152 5.70 7.16 10.44
N SER A 153 4.89 7.94 9.73
CA SER A 153 4.46 9.28 10.14
C SER A 153 3.02 9.22 10.61
N ALA A 154 2.77 9.58 11.86
CA ALA A 154 1.44 9.75 12.39
C ALA A 154 1.06 11.22 12.44
N LYS A 155 -0.08 11.58 11.86
CA LYS A 155 -0.51 12.97 11.67
C LYS A 155 -1.96 13.16 12.09
N SER A 156 -2.20 14.22 12.86
CA SER A 156 -3.54 14.69 13.20
C SER A 156 -3.65 16.19 13.01
N PRO A 157 -4.20 16.64 11.85
CA PRO A 157 -4.45 18.06 11.61
C PRO A 157 -5.32 18.69 12.69
N SER A 158 -6.35 17.98 13.19
CA SER A 158 -7.25 18.48 14.24
C SER A 158 -6.53 18.79 15.57
N LEU A 159 -5.45 18.07 15.86
CA LEU A 159 -4.67 18.23 17.09
C LEU A 159 -3.35 19.00 16.88
N ASN A 160 -3.09 19.47 15.65
CA ASN A 160 -1.80 19.98 15.21
C ASN A 160 -0.64 19.07 15.65
N PHE A 161 -0.82 17.76 15.43
CA PHE A 161 0.12 16.72 15.86
C PHE A 161 0.75 16.06 14.65
N GLU A 162 2.07 15.92 14.69
CA GLU A 162 2.84 15.12 13.75
C GLU A 162 4.00 14.46 14.49
N LYS A 163 4.15 13.15 14.32
CA LYS A 163 5.27 12.39 14.86
C LYS A 163 5.71 11.35 13.85
N THR A 164 7.00 11.33 13.57
CA THR A 164 7.61 10.35 12.67
C THR A 164 8.52 9.44 13.46
N ILE A 165 8.42 8.13 13.21
CA ILE A 165 9.29 7.11 13.79
C ILE A 165 9.87 6.25 12.67
N ASN A 166 11.09 5.75 12.87
CA ASN A 166 11.67 4.74 12.01
C ASN A 166 11.30 3.36 12.57
N LEU A 167 10.93 2.45 11.67
CA LEU A 167 10.68 1.05 11.97
C LEU A 167 11.91 0.23 11.58
N ASN A 168 12.04 -0.94 12.20
CA ASN A 168 13.11 -1.87 11.84
C ASN A 168 12.88 -2.41 10.42
N ASP A 169 13.98 -2.70 9.72
CA ASP A 169 13.93 -3.46 8.47
C ASP A 169 13.28 -4.82 8.72
N MET A 170 12.52 -5.30 7.75
CA MET A 170 11.79 -6.56 7.84
C MET A 170 12.26 -7.51 6.74
N ASN A 171 12.55 -8.75 7.11
CA ASN A 171 12.98 -9.79 6.18
C ASN A 171 12.08 -11.00 6.36
N PHE A 172 11.59 -11.53 5.26
CA PHE A 172 10.73 -12.68 5.26
C PHE A 172 11.17 -13.66 4.18
N ASN A 173 11.02 -14.94 4.48
CA ASN A 173 11.41 -16.00 3.57
C ASN A 173 10.21 -16.89 3.24
N ASN A 174 10.18 -17.37 1.99
CA ASN A 174 9.22 -18.35 1.51
C ASN A 174 7.74 -17.94 1.77
N ILE A 175 7.36 -16.73 1.32
CA ILE A 175 6.00 -16.21 1.44
C ILE A 175 5.22 -16.45 0.16
N GLY A 176 4.01 -16.99 0.26
CA GLY A 176 3.20 -17.23 -0.91
C GLY A 176 1.78 -17.67 -0.59
N ASN A 177 1.13 -18.26 -1.59
CA ASN A 177 -0.14 -18.95 -1.43
C ASN A 177 -0.05 -20.45 -1.77
N THR A 178 1.17 -21.00 -1.87
CA THR A 178 1.40 -22.43 -2.03
C THR A 178 1.30 -23.14 -0.67
N ASN A 179 1.03 -24.45 -0.68
CA ASN A 179 0.95 -25.27 0.53
C ASN A 179 2.27 -25.34 1.32
N GLN A 180 3.40 -25.06 0.67
CA GLN A 180 4.74 -25.11 1.28
C GLN A 180 5.23 -23.73 1.74
N SER A 181 4.53 -22.66 1.40
CA SER A 181 4.89 -21.28 1.73
C SER A 181 4.20 -20.80 3.01
N LYS A 182 4.83 -19.84 3.72
CA LYS A 182 4.13 -19.07 4.74
C LYS A 182 3.06 -18.24 4.04
N ASN A 183 1.81 -18.35 4.50
CA ASN A 183 0.69 -17.68 3.83
C ASN A 183 0.89 -16.16 3.87
N TYR A 184 0.90 -15.52 2.70
CA TYR A 184 1.13 -14.07 2.59
C TYR A 184 0.12 -13.24 3.37
N LYS A 185 -1.14 -13.70 3.50
CA LYS A 185 -2.17 -12.97 4.25
C LYS A 185 -1.86 -12.95 5.74
N ASP A 186 -1.34 -14.05 6.27
CA ASP A 186 -0.95 -14.15 7.68
C ASP A 186 0.25 -13.25 7.97
N VAL A 187 1.24 -13.24 7.08
CA VAL A 187 2.39 -12.30 7.17
C VAL A 187 1.93 -10.85 7.15
N LEU A 188 1.05 -10.48 6.21
CA LEU A 188 0.52 -9.11 6.14
C LEU A 188 -0.25 -8.73 7.41
N LYS A 189 -1.01 -9.67 7.99
CA LYS A 189 -1.74 -9.45 9.23
C LYS A 189 -0.81 -9.28 10.44
N GLU A 190 0.26 -10.06 10.51
CA GLU A 190 1.31 -9.93 11.52
C GLU A 190 1.96 -8.55 11.45
N VAL A 191 2.43 -8.14 10.27
CA VAL A 191 3.02 -6.80 10.04
C VAL A 191 2.05 -5.68 10.39
N PHE A 192 0.78 -5.82 10.03
CA PHE A 192 -0.26 -4.85 10.37
C PHE A 192 -0.42 -4.70 11.89
N ASN A 193 -0.58 -5.81 12.61
CA ASN A 193 -0.76 -5.79 14.06
C ASN A 193 0.46 -5.21 14.77
N ASP A 194 1.67 -5.63 14.40
CA ASP A 194 2.92 -5.11 14.95
C ASP A 194 3.04 -3.61 14.74
N THR A 195 2.67 -3.12 13.55
CA THR A 195 2.67 -1.69 13.23
C THR A 195 1.66 -0.93 14.10
N VAL A 196 0.45 -1.47 14.29
CA VAL A 196 -0.59 -0.88 15.15
C VAL A 196 -0.10 -0.79 16.59
N ASP A 197 0.55 -1.82 17.13
CA ASP A 197 1.04 -1.80 18.50
C ASP A 197 2.20 -0.82 18.69
N ILE A 198 3.09 -0.71 17.70
CA ILE A 198 4.13 0.33 17.68
C ILE A 198 3.51 1.74 17.66
N VAL A 199 2.43 1.96 16.89
CA VAL A 199 1.73 3.24 16.89
C VAL A 199 1.14 3.54 18.27
N LYS A 200 0.48 2.57 18.93
CA LYS A 200 -0.03 2.77 20.29
C LYS A 200 1.08 3.12 21.27
N GLU A 201 2.16 2.35 21.26
CA GLU A 201 3.27 2.47 22.22
C GLU A 201 4.11 3.72 21.98
N LYS A 202 4.44 4.04 20.73
CA LYS A 202 5.42 5.10 20.42
C LYS A 202 4.79 6.39 19.94
N VAL A 203 3.59 6.35 19.36
CA VAL A 203 2.92 7.56 18.84
C VAL A 203 1.88 8.07 19.81
N LEU A 204 0.97 7.20 20.26
CA LEU A 204 -0.17 7.59 21.06
C LEU A 204 0.10 7.63 22.57
N SER A 205 1.28 7.19 23.03
CA SER A 205 1.68 7.29 24.44
C SER A 205 2.00 8.74 24.88
N GLY A 206 1.69 9.06 26.14
CA GLY A 206 1.91 10.38 26.75
C GLY A 206 0.78 11.40 26.50
N ASN A 207 1.13 12.69 26.42
CA ASN A 207 0.22 13.86 26.33
C ASN A 207 -0.94 13.78 25.31
N ILE A 208 -0.94 12.84 24.36
CA ILE A 208 -2.06 12.64 23.43
C ILE A 208 -3.19 11.89 24.11
N LEU A 209 -2.89 10.83 24.87
CA LEU A 209 -3.90 10.15 25.71
C LEU A 209 -4.47 11.14 26.72
N ASP A 210 -3.62 11.94 27.37
CA ASP A 210 -4.09 12.98 28.28
C ASP A 210 -4.94 14.05 27.56
N LYS A 211 -4.62 14.41 26.31
CA LYS A 211 -5.48 15.29 25.50
C LYS A 211 -6.78 14.62 25.06
N LEU A 212 -6.80 13.30 24.88
CA LEU A 212 -8.01 12.53 24.58
C LEU A 212 -8.89 12.33 25.82
N GLU A 213 -8.27 12.16 27.00
CA GLU A 213 -8.93 11.98 28.30
C GLU A 213 -9.41 13.30 28.91
N ASN A 214 -8.65 14.39 28.79
CA ASN A 214 -9.03 15.73 29.28
C ASN A 214 -10.07 16.44 28.37
N PHE A 215 -10.62 15.75 27.37
CA PHE A 215 -11.63 16.29 26.46
C PHE A 215 -13.02 16.22 27.13
N ASN A 216 -13.48 17.34 27.71
CA ASN A 216 -14.75 17.39 28.44
C ASN A 216 -15.97 17.44 27.48
N PRO A 217 -16.85 16.42 27.45
CA PRO A 217 -18.07 16.43 26.63
C PRO A 217 -18.97 17.63 26.91
N GLU A 218 -19.01 18.11 28.15
CA GLU A 218 -19.87 19.21 28.58
C GLU A 218 -19.46 20.55 27.95
N GLU A 219 -18.16 20.79 27.73
CA GLU A 219 -17.70 22.01 27.04
C GLU A 219 -18.14 22.06 25.58
N ILE A 220 -18.21 20.90 24.92
CA ILE A 220 -18.69 20.76 23.55
C ILE A 220 -20.20 20.92 23.50
N GLU A 221 -20.93 20.27 24.41
CA GLU A 221 -22.39 20.42 24.51
C GLU A 221 -22.77 21.89 24.73
N ASN A 222 -22.04 22.60 25.59
CA ASN A 222 -22.23 24.03 25.83
C ASN A 222 -21.90 24.87 24.60
N LYS A 223 -20.78 24.60 23.90
CA LYS A 223 -20.45 25.29 22.64
C LYS A 223 -21.48 25.05 21.53
N ILE A 224 -22.01 23.83 21.41
CA ILE A 224 -23.04 23.47 20.43
C ILE A 224 -24.36 24.16 20.78
N LYS A 225 -24.78 24.12 22.06
CA LYS A 225 -25.96 24.83 22.55
C LYS A 225 -25.86 26.33 22.26
N ASP A 226 -24.72 26.96 22.52
CA ASP A 226 -24.52 28.38 22.24
C ASP A 226 -24.53 28.70 20.75
N LYS A 227 -23.92 27.86 19.91
CA LYS A 227 -23.92 28.04 18.45
C LYS A 227 -25.32 27.87 17.85
N LEU A 228 -26.11 26.92 18.36
CA LEU A 228 -27.52 26.71 17.99
C LEU A 228 -28.39 27.87 18.47
N LYS A 229 -28.23 28.30 19.73
CA LYS A 229 -28.95 29.45 20.30
C LYS A 229 -28.67 30.74 19.51
N ASN A 230 -27.43 30.95 19.09
CA ASN A 230 -27.05 32.11 18.27
C ASN A 230 -27.60 32.04 16.85
N LYS A 231 -27.67 30.84 16.23
CA LYS A 231 -28.36 30.67 14.94
C LYS A 231 -29.87 30.89 15.05
N LEU A 232 -30.51 30.34 16.07
CA LEU A 232 -31.96 30.52 16.32
C LEU A 232 -32.31 31.99 16.56
N LYS A 233 -31.51 32.71 17.35
CA LYS A 233 -31.70 34.17 17.56
C LYS A 233 -31.58 34.99 16.28
N LYS A 234 -30.76 34.56 15.31
CA LYS A 234 -30.63 35.22 14.00
C LYS A 234 -31.79 34.95 13.05
N LEU A 235 -32.57 33.89 13.29
CA LEU A 235 -33.73 33.52 12.48
C LEU A 235 -35.04 34.17 12.97
N ILE A 236 -35.05 34.70 14.19
CA ILE A 236 -36.22 35.34 14.83
C ILE A 236 -36.11 36.88 14.76
N LYS A 237 -35.13 37.42 14.01
CA LYS A 237 -35.01 38.83 13.64
C LYS A 237 -35.20 38.96 12.14
#